data_AF-A0AAD1GW53-F1
#
_entry.id   AF-A0AAD1GW53-F1
#
_cell.length_a   1.000
_cell.length_b   1.000
_cell.length_c   1.000
_cell.angle_alpha   90.00
_cell.angle_beta   90.00
_cell.angle_gamma   90.00
#
_symmetry.space_group_name_H-M   'P 1'
#
loop_
_entity.id
_entity.type
_entity.pdbx_description
1 polymer ?
#
loop_
_entity_poly.entity_id
_entity_poly.type
_entity_poly.pdbx_seq_one_letter_code
_entity_poly.pdbx_strand_id
1 'polypeptide(L)'
;MPRVNTVFHLAAVVGVENYLYDPLRIFDVNVTGTRNFLALSPRHGARVVMASTSEVFGRNPNAVAEDGDCVLGSTRPARWSYSTSKAIAEHLAFAMYTTYGLPVTVVRYFNVYGSRQHDRDNGGRSCRTCNQDCKSRRSVAGRKPLIPQPIMWPV
;
A
#
# COMPACT_ATOMS: atom_id res chain seq x y z
N MET A 1 21.91 -7.64 -20.10
CA MET A 1 20.68 -6.84 -19.92
C MET A 1 21.05 -5.38 -20.13
N PRO A 2 20.21 -4.56 -20.78
CA PRO A 2 20.44 -3.11 -20.86
C PRO A 2 20.68 -2.54 -19.45
N ARG A 3 21.50 -1.47 -19.36
CA ARG A 3 21.84 -0.83 -18.09
C ARG A 3 20.57 -0.27 -17.46
N VAL A 4 20.04 -0.95 -16.44
CA VAL A 4 18.87 -0.51 -15.68
C VAL A 4 19.31 0.53 -14.66
N ASN A 5 18.81 1.76 -14.78
CA ASN A 5 19.16 2.83 -13.85
C ASN A 5 18.31 2.79 -12.56
N THR A 6 17.05 2.38 -12.67
CA THR A 6 16.11 2.40 -11.54
C THR A 6 15.11 1.26 -11.67
N VAL A 7 14.80 0.61 -10.54
CA VAL A 7 13.84 -0.48 -10.43
C VAL A 7 12.71 -0.07 -9.50
N PHE A 8 11.47 -0.24 -9.94
CA PHE A 8 10.27 -0.01 -9.14
C PHE A 8 9.73 -1.35 -8.65
N HIS A 9 9.83 -1.60 -7.35
CA HIS A 9 9.29 -2.80 -6.72
C HIS A 9 7.85 -2.54 -6.27
N LEU A 10 6.90 -2.87 -7.17
CA LEU A 10 5.46 -2.69 -6.97
C LEU A 10 4.73 -3.99 -6.59
N ALA A 11 5.43 -5.13 -6.59
CA ALA A 11 4.81 -6.43 -6.37
C ALA A 11 4.47 -6.62 -4.89
N ALA A 12 3.20 -6.90 -4.62
CA ALA A 12 2.70 -7.32 -3.32
C ALA A 12 1.37 -8.07 -3.47
N VAL A 13 1.10 -8.96 -2.53
CA VAL A 13 -0.24 -9.48 -2.29
C VAL A 13 -0.95 -8.50 -1.37
N VAL A 14 -2.05 -7.93 -1.87
CA VAL A 14 -2.92 -6.96 -1.18
C VAL A 14 -4.34 -7.52 -1.18
N GLY A 15 -5.12 -7.22 -0.14
CA GLY A 15 -6.55 -7.51 -0.11
C GLY A 15 -7.02 -8.20 1.17
N VAL A 16 -8.23 -7.82 1.61
CA VAL A 16 -8.85 -8.30 2.85
C VAL A 16 -9.01 -9.82 2.85
N GLU A 17 -9.42 -10.37 1.71
CA GLU A 17 -9.60 -11.82 1.53
C GLU A 17 -8.27 -12.57 1.70
N ASN A 18 -7.16 -12.02 1.20
CA ASN A 18 -5.88 -12.72 1.17
C ASN A 18 -5.32 -12.98 2.59
N TYR A 19 -5.44 -12.03 3.52
CA TYR A 19 -4.99 -12.28 4.90
C TYR A 19 -6.00 -13.07 5.74
N LEU A 20 -7.25 -13.20 5.28
CA LEU A 20 -8.25 -14.02 5.95
C LEU A 20 -8.15 -15.50 5.56
N TYR A 21 -7.84 -15.79 4.29
CA TYR A 21 -7.83 -17.15 3.76
C TYR A 21 -6.42 -17.77 3.64
N ASP A 22 -5.39 -16.97 3.35
CA ASP A 22 -4.01 -17.47 3.19
C ASP A 22 -2.97 -16.43 3.67
N PRO A 23 -2.84 -16.25 5.00
CA PRO A 23 -1.91 -15.28 5.57
C PRO A 23 -0.44 -15.67 5.34
N LEU A 24 -0.12 -16.95 5.17
CA LEU A 24 1.26 -17.40 4.95
C LEU A 24 1.78 -16.92 3.59
N ARG A 25 0.96 -17.03 2.55
CA ARG A 25 1.29 -16.53 1.21
C ARG A 25 1.63 -15.04 1.20
N ILE A 26 1.06 -14.23 2.09
CA ILE A 26 1.40 -12.81 2.20
C ILE A 26 2.87 -12.66 2.62
N PHE A 27 3.32 -13.40 3.62
CA PHE A 27 4.71 -13.35 4.06
C PHE A 27 5.66 -13.89 3.00
N ASP A 28 5.30 -15.00 2.36
CA ASP A 28 6.14 -15.58 1.31
C ASP A 28 6.33 -14.61 0.13
N VAL A 29 5.26 -13.97 -0.32
CA VAL A 29 5.37 -13.03 -1.45
C VAL A 29 5.96 -11.68 -1.00
N ASN A 30 5.40 -11.06 0.04
CA ASN A 30 5.76 -9.69 0.40
C ASN A 30 7.11 -9.61 1.12
N VAL A 31 7.43 -10.59 1.97
CA VAL A 31 8.70 -10.58 2.74
C VAL A 31 9.76 -11.37 1.99
N THR A 32 9.54 -12.66 1.74
CA THR A 32 10.56 -13.51 1.11
C THR A 32 10.85 -13.08 -0.32
N GLY A 33 9.81 -12.75 -1.10
CA GLY A 33 9.97 -12.19 -2.45
C GLY A 33 10.76 -10.89 -2.46
N THR A 34 10.46 -9.96 -1.55
CA THR A 34 11.21 -8.69 -1.43
C THR A 34 12.65 -8.91 -1.01
N ARG A 35 12.91 -9.81 -0.05
CA ARG A 35 14.27 -10.16 0.38
C ARG A 35 15.10 -10.70 -0.78
N ASN A 36 14.53 -11.60 -1.57
CA ASN A 36 15.21 -12.19 -2.73
C ASN A 36 15.54 -11.14 -3.79
N PHE A 37 14.58 -10.25 -4.08
CA PHE A 37 14.79 -9.13 -4.99
C PHE A 37 15.93 -8.21 -4.50
N LEU A 38 15.85 -7.77 -3.24
CA LEU A 38 16.85 -6.89 -2.65
C LEU A 38 18.23 -7.53 -2.61
N ALA A 39 18.36 -8.84 -2.34
CA ALA A 39 19.65 -9.53 -2.32
C ALA A 39 20.37 -9.51 -3.69
N LEU A 40 19.64 -9.39 -4.79
CA LEU A 40 20.20 -9.33 -6.14
C LEU A 40 20.53 -7.90 -6.58
N SER A 41 19.81 -6.91 -6.08
CA SER A 41 19.91 -5.49 -6.50
C SER A 41 21.31 -4.87 -6.40
N PRO A 42 22.13 -5.10 -5.35
CA PRO A 42 23.47 -4.50 -5.25
C PRO A 42 24.40 -4.86 -6.41
N ARG A 43 24.25 -6.07 -6.99
CA ARG A 43 25.09 -6.54 -8.10
C ARG A 43 24.86 -5.75 -9.40
N HIS A 44 23.75 -5.04 -9.48
CA HIS A 44 23.34 -4.31 -10.68
C HIS A 44 23.50 -2.79 -10.55
N GLY A 45 23.78 -2.27 -9.36
CA GLY A 45 24.02 -0.83 -9.12
C GLY A 45 22.81 0.07 -9.42
N ALA A 46 21.61 -0.49 -9.58
CA ALA A 46 20.40 0.27 -9.86
C ALA A 46 19.80 0.85 -8.57
N ARG A 47 19.22 2.05 -8.65
CA ARG A 47 18.40 2.60 -7.57
C ARG A 47 17.09 1.80 -7.45
N VAL A 48 16.66 1.53 -6.24
CA VAL A 48 15.40 0.83 -5.97
C VAL A 48 14.37 1.80 -5.41
N VAL A 49 13.17 1.82 -5.99
CA VAL A 49 12.01 2.50 -5.44
C VAL A 49 11.02 1.45 -4.96
N MET A 50 10.74 1.43 -3.66
CA MET A 50 9.87 0.44 -3.03
C MET A 50 8.49 1.02 -2.76
N ALA A 51 7.45 0.32 -3.21
CA ALA A 51 6.07 0.65 -2.89
C ALA A 51 5.68 0.14 -1.50
N SER A 52 5.55 1.08 -0.57
CA SER A 52 4.93 0.88 0.74
C SER A 52 3.51 1.46 0.77
N THR A 53 2.89 1.45 1.95
CA THR A 53 1.48 1.77 2.16
C THR A 53 1.31 2.68 3.37
N SER A 54 0.27 3.52 3.37
CA SER A 54 -0.16 4.25 4.56
C SER A 54 -0.57 3.35 5.73
N GLU A 55 -0.85 2.06 5.50
CA GLU A 55 -1.20 1.13 6.57
C GLU A 55 -0.05 0.86 7.55
N VAL A 56 1.20 1.16 7.19
CA VAL A 56 2.36 1.00 8.10
C VAL A 56 2.28 1.94 9.31
N PHE A 57 1.58 3.07 9.20
CA PHE A 57 1.37 4.00 10.31
C PHE A 57 0.48 3.42 11.42
N GLY A 58 -0.30 2.37 11.09
CA GLY A 58 -1.03 1.61 12.08
C GLY A 58 -2.10 2.42 12.84
N ARG A 59 -2.07 2.32 14.18
CA ARG A 59 -3.00 3.01 15.11
C ARG A 59 -2.42 4.30 15.67
N ASN A 60 -1.59 5.02 14.91
CA ASN A 60 -1.01 6.25 15.41
C ASN A 60 -2.12 7.26 15.79
N PRO A 61 -2.19 7.72 17.06
CA PRO A 61 -3.21 8.68 17.50
C PRO A 61 -2.94 10.10 17.00
N ASN A 62 -1.71 10.39 16.55
CA ASN A 62 -1.27 11.70 16.09
C ASN A 62 -1.30 11.79 14.55
N ALA A 63 -1.09 13.00 14.05
CA ALA A 63 -0.85 13.22 12.62
C ALA A 63 0.36 12.38 12.16
N VAL A 64 0.21 11.72 11.01
CA VAL A 64 1.26 10.88 10.43
C VAL A 64 2.35 11.75 9.80
N ALA A 65 3.61 11.44 10.08
CA ALA A 65 4.80 12.07 9.51
C ALA A 65 5.72 10.98 8.94
N GLU A 66 6.54 11.29 7.95
CA GLU A 66 7.41 10.30 7.29
C GLU A 66 8.43 9.69 8.24
N ASP A 67 8.99 10.52 9.12
CA ASP A 67 9.93 10.23 10.19
C ASP A 67 9.25 9.92 11.55
N GLY A 68 7.92 9.95 11.59
CA GLY A 68 7.15 9.67 12.79
C GLY A 68 7.05 8.18 13.11
N ASP A 69 6.69 7.88 14.36
CA ASP A 69 6.54 6.51 14.84
C ASP A 69 5.41 5.75 14.11
N CYS A 70 5.71 4.49 13.78
CA CYS A 70 4.73 3.54 13.25
C CYS A 70 4.19 2.66 14.39
N VAL A 71 2.96 2.91 14.83
CA VAL A 71 2.35 2.18 15.96
C VAL A 71 1.50 1.03 15.44
N LEU A 72 2.08 -0.17 15.38
CA LEU A 72 1.36 -1.37 14.97
C LEU A 72 0.44 -1.90 16.09
N GLY A 73 -0.69 -2.49 15.69
CA GLY A 73 -1.58 -3.15 16.62
C GLY A 73 -1.07 -4.50 17.10
N SER A 74 -1.82 -5.13 18.03
CA SER A 74 -1.62 -6.54 18.42
C SER A 74 -1.51 -7.45 17.20
N THR A 75 -0.69 -8.50 17.29
CA THR A 75 -0.52 -9.52 16.25
C THR A 75 -1.69 -10.51 16.15
N ARG A 76 -2.62 -10.51 17.12
CA ARG A 76 -3.77 -11.44 17.11
C ARG A 76 -4.71 -11.22 15.91
N PRO A 77 -5.09 -9.98 15.55
CA PRO A 77 -5.93 -9.75 14.37
C PRO A 77 -5.09 -9.83 13.08
N ALA A 78 -5.49 -10.73 12.18
CA ALA A 78 -4.82 -10.96 10.89
C ALA A 78 -4.72 -9.70 10.01
N ARG A 79 -5.59 -8.69 10.22
CA ARG A 79 -5.55 -7.41 9.48
C ARG A 79 -4.19 -6.72 9.53
N TRP A 80 -3.44 -6.91 10.62
CA TRP A 80 -2.14 -6.26 10.79
C TRP A 80 -1.01 -6.96 10.01
N SER A 81 -1.23 -8.19 9.54
CA SER A 81 -0.20 -8.97 8.83
C SER A 81 0.32 -8.26 7.58
N TYR A 82 -0.57 -7.64 6.79
CA TYR A 82 -0.19 -6.89 5.60
C TYR A 82 0.66 -5.66 5.94
N SER A 83 0.18 -4.82 6.88
CA SER A 83 0.93 -3.66 7.38
C SER A 83 2.31 -4.04 7.92
N THR A 84 2.39 -5.09 8.74
CA THR A 84 3.65 -5.63 9.25
C THR A 84 4.55 -6.14 8.13
N SER A 85 4.02 -6.83 7.12
CA SER A 85 4.82 -7.30 5.97
C SER A 85 5.48 -6.15 5.20
N LYS A 86 4.77 -5.02 5.06
CA LYS A 86 5.29 -3.82 4.41
C LYS A 86 6.31 -3.08 5.28
N ALA A 87 6.07 -2.97 6.59
CA ALA A 87 7.06 -2.44 7.53
C ALA A 87 8.37 -3.26 7.51
N ILE A 88 8.27 -4.60 7.47
CA ILE A 88 9.44 -5.47 7.32
C ILE A 88 10.18 -5.19 6.00
N ALA A 89 9.45 -5.00 4.90
CA ALA A 89 10.04 -4.64 3.61
C ALA A 89 10.82 -3.31 3.67
N GLU A 90 10.29 -2.29 4.36
CA GLU A 90 11.01 -1.02 4.59
C GLU A 90 12.30 -1.23 5.39
N HIS A 91 12.24 -1.99 6.48
CA HIS A 91 13.43 -2.30 7.28
C HIS A 91 14.49 -3.07 6.48
N LEU A 92 14.08 -4.03 5.63
CA LEU A 92 15.00 -4.72 4.72
C LEU A 92 15.64 -3.74 3.74
N ALA A 93 14.87 -2.82 3.16
CA ALA A 93 15.38 -1.79 2.26
C ALA A 93 16.44 -0.91 2.94
N PHE A 94 16.16 -0.41 4.14
CA PHE A 94 17.12 0.40 4.90
C PHE A 94 18.36 -0.39 5.31
N ALA A 95 18.21 -1.66 5.71
CA ALA A 95 19.34 -2.54 6.01
C ALA A 95 20.24 -2.78 4.78
N MET A 96 19.67 -2.85 3.59
CA MET A 96 20.44 -2.97 2.35
C MET A 96 21.22 -1.70 1.99
N TYR A 97 20.66 -0.53 2.30
CA TYR A 97 21.39 0.73 2.17
C TYR A 97 22.56 0.78 3.14
N THR A 98 22.37 0.44 4.42
CA THR A 98 23.44 0.50 5.43
C THR A 98 24.53 -0.55 5.20
N THR A 99 24.18 -1.74 4.74
CA THR A 99 25.13 -2.87 4.58
C THR A 99 25.85 -2.83 3.23
N TYR A 100 25.16 -2.46 2.15
CA TYR A 100 25.66 -2.59 0.78
C TYR A 100 25.67 -1.26 0.00
N GLY A 101 25.25 -0.14 0.60
CA GLY A 101 25.18 1.15 -0.08
C GLY A 101 24.14 1.19 -1.22
N LEU A 102 23.19 0.25 -1.26
CA LEU A 102 22.16 0.20 -2.30
C LEU A 102 21.23 1.43 -2.16
N PRO A 103 21.15 2.35 -3.14
CA PRO A 103 20.28 3.50 -3.03
C PRO A 103 18.82 3.06 -3.10
N VAL A 104 18.10 3.20 -1.99
CA VAL A 104 16.67 2.86 -1.89
C VAL A 104 15.83 4.10 -1.55
N THR A 105 14.65 4.20 -2.14
CA THR A 105 13.62 5.18 -1.79
C THR A 105 12.32 4.44 -1.50
N VAL A 106 11.74 4.66 -0.32
CA VAL A 106 10.45 4.08 0.07
C VAL A 106 9.36 5.12 -0.19
N VAL A 107 8.29 4.71 -0.88
CA VAL A 107 7.12 5.56 -1.16
C VAL A 107 5.90 4.95 -0.48
N ARG A 108 5.30 5.68 0.46
CA ARG A 108 4.08 5.23 1.18
C ARG A 108 2.85 5.81 0.47
N TYR A 109 2.12 4.95 -0.23
CA TYR A 109 0.91 5.39 -0.96
C TYR A 109 -0.30 5.55 -0.04
N PHE A 110 -1.03 6.66 -0.23
CA PHE A 110 -2.32 6.94 0.41
C PHE A 110 -3.43 6.86 -0.63
N ASN A 111 -4.26 5.81 -0.57
CA ASN A 111 -5.50 5.65 -1.36
C ASN A 111 -5.39 6.16 -2.81
N VAL A 112 -4.41 5.65 -3.57
CA VAL A 112 -4.23 5.99 -4.98
C VAL A 112 -5.46 5.55 -5.78
N TYR A 113 -6.03 6.44 -6.58
CA TYR A 113 -7.21 6.19 -7.41
C TYR A 113 -6.94 6.49 -8.89
N GLY A 114 -7.63 5.78 -9.79
CA GLY A 114 -7.47 5.99 -11.23
C GLY A 114 -8.33 5.07 -12.10
N SER A 115 -8.41 5.40 -13.40
CA SER A 115 -9.28 4.72 -14.38
C SER A 115 -8.95 3.25 -14.65
N ARG A 116 -7.81 2.76 -14.16
CA ARG A 116 -7.35 1.36 -14.29
C ARG A 116 -7.27 0.63 -12.95
N GLN A 117 -7.92 1.15 -11.92
CA GLN A 117 -7.93 0.51 -10.61
C GLN A 117 -8.69 -0.82 -10.67
N HIS A 118 -8.14 -1.85 -10.02
CA HIS A 118 -8.76 -3.15 -9.96
C HIS A 118 -10.03 -3.10 -9.10
N ASP A 119 -11.10 -3.75 -9.57
CA ASP A 119 -12.45 -3.66 -8.99
C ASP A 119 -12.56 -4.11 -7.53
N ARG A 120 -11.58 -4.89 -7.05
CA ARG A 120 -11.58 -5.52 -5.72
C ARG A 120 -10.82 -4.72 -4.65
N ASP A 121 -9.95 -3.79 -5.05
CA ASP A 121 -9.25 -2.94 -4.08
C ASP A 121 -10.17 -1.80 -3.62
N ASN A 122 -9.91 -1.24 -2.44
CA ASN A 122 -10.77 -0.29 -1.69
C ASN A 122 -11.41 0.88 -2.49
N GLY A 123 -10.95 1.18 -3.72
CA GLY A 123 -11.53 2.17 -4.63
C GLY A 123 -12.36 1.62 -5.79
N GLY A 124 -12.41 0.32 -6.10
CA GLY A 124 -13.17 -0.22 -7.24
C GLY A 124 -14.69 -0.01 -7.14
N ARG A 125 -15.22 0.05 -5.91
CA ARG A 125 -16.61 0.46 -5.65
C ARG A 125 -16.79 1.98 -5.77
N SER A 126 -15.89 2.76 -5.18
CA SER A 126 -15.92 4.22 -5.23
C SER A 126 -15.76 4.76 -6.65
N CYS A 127 -14.84 4.21 -7.45
CA CYS A 127 -14.65 4.56 -8.85
C CYS A 127 -15.79 4.06 -9.74
N ARG A 128 -16.50 2.97 -9.42
CA ARG A 128 -17.76 2.65 -10.13
C ARG A 128 -18.83 3.68 -9.85
N THR A 129 -19.05 4.06 -8.59
CA THR A 129 -20.00 5.12 -8.24
C THR A 129 -19.59 6.46 -8.83
N CYS A 130 -18.31 6.83 -8.75
CA CYS A 130 -17.78 8.07 -9.30
C CYS A 130 -17.80 8.08 -10.83
N ASN A 131 -17.52 6.96 -11.51
CA ASN A 131 -17.60 6.85 -12.97
C ASN A 131 -19.04 6.69 -13.46
N GLN A 132 -19.95 6.10 -12.68
CA GLN A 132 -21.40 6.12 -12.94
C GLN A 132 -21.97 7.52 -12.72
N ASP A 133 -21.54 8.24 -11.69
CA ASP A 133 -21.87 9.65 -11.46
C ASP A 133 -21.25 10.56 -12.52
N CYS A 134 -20.05 10.28 -13.01
CA CYS A 134 -19.39 11.06 -14.04
C CYS A 134 -20.01 10.79 -15.43
N LYS A 135 -20.53 9.57 -15.67
CA LYS A 135 -21.33 9.24 -16.86
C LYS A 135 -22.76 9.80 -16.76
N SER A 136 -23.39 9.77 -15.59
CA SER A 136 -24.75 10.28 -15.39
C SER A 136 -24.80 11.81 -15.40
N ARG A 137 -23.74 12.51 -14.95
CA ARG A 137 -23.62 13.98 -14.97
C ARG A 137 -23.49 14.60 -16.37
N ARG A 138 -23.42 13.81 -17.45
CA ARG A 138 -23.59 14.33 -18.83
C ARG A 138 -25.05 14.53 -19.23
N SER A 139 -26.00 14.07 -18.42
CA SER A 139 -27.43 14.25 -18.68
C SER A 139 -28.14 14.68 -17.41
N VAL A 140 -29.00 15.69 -17.55
CA VAL A 140 -29.97 16.15 -16.55
C VAL A 140 -29.46 17.27 -15.63
N ALA A 141 -29.65 18.48 -16.14
CA ALA A 141 -29.98 19.64 -15.34
C ALA A 141 -31.18 19.33 -14.41
N GLY A 142 -31.01 19.62 -13.13
CA GLY A 142 -32.12 19.77 -12.17
C GLY A 142 -32.43 18.55 -11.29
N ARG A 143 -31.95 18.55 -10.03
CA ARG A 143 -32.77 18.42 -8.80
C ARG A 143 -31.92 18.48 -7.51
N LYS A 144 -32.51 19.20 -6.54
CA LYS A 144 -32.27 19.51 -5.10
C LYS A 144 -31.17 18.80 -4.26
N PRO A 145 -30.65 19.46 -3.19
CA PRO A 145 -29.53 18.99 -2.37
C PRO A 145 -29.94 17.91 -1.36
N LEU A 146 -29.07 16.93 -1.15
CA LEU A 146 -29.17 15.91 -0.11
C LEU A 146 -28.32 16.30 1.12
N ILE A 147 -28.94 16.21 2.28
CA ILE A 147 -28.45 16.51 3.64
C ILE A 147 -27.40 15.46 4.06
N PRO A 148 -26.31 15.81 4.78
CA PRO A 148 -25.33 14.84 5.25
C PRO A 148 -25.85 14.09 6.49
N GLN A 149 -25.79 12.76 6.47
CA GLN A 149 -26.06 11.92 7.65
C GLN A 149 -24.75 11.71 8.44
N PRO A 150 -24.78 11.78 9.78
CA PRO A 150 -23.59 11.62 10.63
C PRO A 150 -23.23 10.14 10.81
N ILE A 151 -21.93 9.83 10.76
CA ILE A 151 -21.37 8.52 11.08
C ILE A 151 -21.21 8.43 12.60
N MET A 152 -22.09 7.67 13.27
CA MET A 152 -21.89 7.19 14.63
C MET A 152 -21.06 5.90 14.61
N TRP A 153 -19.97 5.86 15.37
CA TRP A 153 -19.30 4.61 15.75
C TRP A 153 -19.98 4.01 16.99
N PRO A 154 -20.35 2.71 16.98
CA PRO A 154 -20.84 2.07 18.18
C PRO A 154 -19.65 1.75 19.12
N VAL A 155 -19.80 2.28 20.34
CA VAL A 155 -19.29 1.87 21.68
C VAL A 155 -17.87 1.29 21.80
#